data_AF-A0A8T4UPP4-F1
#
_entry.id   AF-A0A8T4UPP4-F1
#
_cell.length_a   1.000
_cell.length_b   1.000
_cell.length_c   1.000
_cell.angle_alpha   90.00
_cell.angle_beta   90.00
_cell.angle_gamma   90.00
#
_symmetry.space_group_name_H-M   'P 1'
#
loop_
_entity.id
_entity.type
_entity.pdbx_description
1 polymer ?
#
loop_
_entity_poly.entity_id
_entity_poly.type
_entity_poly.pdbx_seq_one_letter_code
_entity_poly.pdbx_strand_id
1 'polypeptide(L)'
;MKKAMIITEQPMSKDKNNIDCFMSEIENCSVCKELINKNKAICLKKNYLLNQYGSKLSDRFTKVMNIICKTLLNDKVDYYWTHYIKHHTNDVPNKKINKLLWEKIGRRCSETWIEREIKEWEPNYILIFGVYPLKAIRNLKSNIPNKTLTELANEKKSYELYFNDKKIKILIFPHPSGKSRLANKYYGKKLVNIEKIENFIKGEINIK
;
A
#
# COMPACT_ATOMS: atom_id res chain seq x y z
N MET A 1 -8.28 15.43 12.92
CA MET A 1 -8.72 14.07 12.52
C MET A 1 -7.48 13.29 12.09
N LYS A 2 -7.32 12.03 12.53
CA LYS A 2 -6.17 11.20 12.14
C LYS A 2 -6.33 10.73 10.69
N LYS A 3 -5.24 10.71 9.92
CA LYS A 3 -5.20 10.24 8.52
C LYS A 3 -4.21 9.09 8.35
N ALA A 4 -4.59 8.05 7.63
CA ALA A 4 -3.73 6.94 7.24
C ALA A 4 -3.58 6.89 5.71
N MET A 5 -2.44 6.43 5.24
CA MET A 5 -2.18 6.08 3.85
C MET A 5 -1.80 4.61 3.78
N ILE A 6 -2.45 3.85 2.92
CA ILE A 6 -2.21 2.41 2.72
C ILE A 6 -1.56 2.26 1.35
N ILE A 7 -0.39 1.62 1.29
CA ILE A 7 0.37 1.40 0.05
C ILE A 7 0.53 -0.10 -0.19
N THR A 8 0.01 -0.59 -1.32
CA THR A 8 0.03 -2.02 -1.66
C THR A 8 0.73 -2.28 -2.99
N GLU A 9 1.11 -3.54 -3.22
CA GLU A 9 1.57 -4.07 -4.51
C GLU A 9 0.51 -4.92 -5.25
N GLN A 10 -0.71 -5.00 -4.70
CA GLN A 10 -1.82 -5.70 -5.34
C GLN A 10 -2.39 -4.85 -6.47
N PRO A 11 -2.40 -5.33 -7.72
CA PRO A 11 -3.15 -4.67 -8.78
C PRO A 11 -4.64 -4.71 -8.42
N MET A 12 -5.29 -3.55 -8.40
CA MET A 12 -6.74 -3.47 -8.30
C MET A 12 -7.37 -3.74 -9.68
N SER A 13 -8.53 -4.41 -9.70
CA SER A 13 -9.17 -4.90 -10.93
C SER A 13 -9.38 -3.79 -11.97
N LYS A 14 -9.64 -4.18 -13.21
CA LYS A 14 -9.92 -3.30 -14.37
C LYS A 14 -11.13 -2.36 -14.20
N ASP A 15 -11.75 -2.34 -13.03
CA ASP A 15 -12.98 -1.60 -12.77
C ASP A 15 -12.67 -0.15 -12.43
N LYS A 16 -13.24 0.72 -13.28
CA LYS A 16 -13.17 2.18 -13.24
C LYS A 16 -13.57 2.67 -11.86
N ASN A 17 -12.68 3.34 -11.12
CA ASN A 17 -13.10 4.10 -9.94
C ASN A 17 -12.21 5.34 -9.75
N ASN A 18 -12.85 6.51 -9.83
CA ASN A 18 -12.29 7.86 -9.81
C ASN A 18 -11.88 8.34 -8.40
N ILE A 19 -10.79 9.12 -8.35
CA ILE A 19 -10.67 10.33 -7.53
C ILE A 19 -10.26 11.48 -8.47
N ASP A 20 -10.93 12.62 -8.34
CA ASP A 20 -10.86 13.73 -9.30
C ASP A 20 -9.56 14.58 -9.28
N CYS A 21 -8.67 14.45 -8.29
CA CYS A 21 -7.58 15.44 -8.14
C CYS A 21 -6.29 15.16 -8.94
N PHE A 22 -5.97 13.90 -9.31
CA PHE A 22 -4.72 13.59 -10.04
C PHE A 22 -4.91 12.66 -11.24
N MET A 23 -6.13 12.20 -11.52
CA MET A 23 -6.36 11.16 -12.54
C MET A 23 -5.89 11.60 -13.92
N SER A 24 -6.18 12.82 -14.34
CA SER A 24 -5.76 13.34 -15.65
C SER A 24 -4.23 13.41 -15.78
N GLU A 25 -3.52 13.79 -14.72
CA GLU A 25 -2.05 13.85 -14.73
C GLU A 25 -1.42 12.45 -14.69
N ILE A 26 -2.05 11.53 -13.96
CA ILE A 26 -1.60 10.14 -13.84
C ILE A 26 -1.83 9.40 -15.14
N GLU A 27 -3.00 9.55 -15.78
CA GLU A 27 -3.29 9.02 -17.12
C GLU A 27 -2.27 9.49 -18.17
N ASN A 28 -1.68 10.67 -17.99
CA ASN A 28 -0.66 11.23 -18.87
C ASN A 28 0.78 11.04 -18.36
N CYS A 29 0.98 10.24 -17.31
CA CYS A 29 2.28 10.13 -16.65
C CYS A 29 3.35 9.54 -17.59
N SER A 30 4.28 10.38 -18.03
CA SER A 30 5.39 10.02 -18.93
C SER A 30 6.32 8.94 -18.35
N VAL A 31 6.41 8.85 -17.01
CA VAL A 31 7.30 7.90 -16.32
C VAL A 31 6.86 6.45 -16.47
N CYS A 32 5.55 6.21 -16.49
CA CYS A 32 4.97 4.88 -16.68
C CYS A 32 4.20 4.76 -18.00
N LYS A 33 4.42 5.72 -18.92
CA LYS A 33 3.80 5.78 -20.26
C LYS A 33 4.12 4.59 -21.14
N GLU A 34 5.28 3.98 -20.97
CA GLU A 34 5.63 2.72 -21.66
C GLU A 34 4.73 1.54 -21.23
N LEU A 35 4.03 1.64 -20.09
CA LEU A 35 3.01 0.67 -19.66
C LEU A 35 1.59 1.02 -20.15
N ILE A 36 1.37 2.24 -20.65
CA ILE A 36 0.07 2.81 -21.04
C ILE A 36 -0.51 2.13 -22.28
N ASN A 37 0.30 1.59 -23.18
CA ASN A 37 -0.17 0.98 -24.43
C ASN A 37 -1.19 -0.18 -24.24
N LYS A 38 -1.43 -0.65 -23.01
CA LYS A 38 -2.45 -1.66 -22.69
C LYS A 38 -3.20 -1.46 -21.36
N ASN A 39 -2.89 -0.41 -20.57
CA ASN A 39 -3.29 -0.35 -19.15
C ASN A 39 -3.84 1.01 -18.72
N LYS A 40 -4.92 0.99 -17.93
CA LYS A 40 -5.55 2.19 -17.35
C LYS A 40 -4.80 2.66 -16.10
N ALA A 41 -4.85 3.97 -15.84
CA ALA A 41 -4.42 4.56 -14.58
C ALA A 41 -5.21 3.98 -13.39
N ILE A 42 -4.53 3.80 -12.26
CA ILE A 42 -5.10 3.33 -11.00
C ILE A 42 -4.75 4.37 -9.94
N CYS A 43 -5.76 5.14 -9.52
CA CYS A 43 -5.77 5.84 -8.24
C CYS A 43 -7.00 5.44 -7.45
N LEU A 44 -6.85 5.36 -6.14
CA LEU A 44 -7.87 4.75 -5.29
C LEU A 44 -8.47 5.76 -4.33
N LYS A 45 -9.69 5.41 -3.88
CA LYS A 45 -10.66 6.28 -3.22
C LYS A 45 -10.35 6.51 -1.72
N LYS A 46 -10.70 7.68 -1.21
CA LYS A 46 -10.77 7.99 0.23
C LYS A 46 -11.81 7.07 0.88
N ASN A 47 -11.45 6.43 1.99
CA ASN A 47 -12.34 5.56 2.77
C ASN A 47 -12.96 4.40 1.95
N TYR A 48 -12.17 3.80 1.05
CA TYR A 48 -12.61 2.70 0.16
C TYR A 48 -12.72 1.34 0.86
N LEU A 49 -13.91 0.75 0.93
CA LEU A 49 -14.12 -0.63 1.43
C LEU A 49 -14.24 -1.63 0.26
N LEU A 50 -13.49 -2.74 0.31
CA LEU A 50 -13.41 -3.73 -0.78
C LEU A 50 -14.72 -4.47 -1.05
N ASN A 51 -15.62 -4.53 -0.07
CA ASN A 51 -16.88 -5.28 -0.19
C ASN A 51 -17.86 -4.70 -1.21
N GLN A 52 -17.61 -3.52 -1.76
CA GLN A 52 -18.49 -2.89 -2.76
C GLN A 52 -18.29 -3.43 -4.19
N TYR A 53 -17.24 -4.20 -4.47
CA TYR A 53 -16.96 -4.69 -5.82
C TYR A 53 -16.47 -6.13 -5.80
N GLY A 54 -17.41 -7.08 -5.92
CA GLY A 54 -17.36 -8.34 -6.69
C GLY A 54 -16.20 -9.33 -6.57
N SER A 55 -15.06 -8.98 -5.97
CA SER A 55 -13.97 -9.90 -5.69
C SER A 55 -14.51 -10.90 -4.67
N LYS A 56 -14.42 -12.19 -4.98
CA LYS A 56 -14.79 -13.25 -4.03
C LYS A 56 -14.16 -12.91 -2.69
N LEU A 57 -15.00 -12.58 -1.70
CA LEU A 57 -14.68 -12.30 -0.28
C LEU A 57 -13.77 -13.38 0.37
N SER A 58 -13.46 -14.46 -0.36
CA SER A 58 -12.67 -15.59 0.05
C SER A 58 -11.15 -15.36 0.04
N ASP A 59 -10.60 -14.43 -0.75
CA ASP A 59 -9.14 -14.30 -0.83
C ASP A 59 -8.55 -13.58 0.41
N ARG A 60 -7.35 -14.01 0.82
CA ARG A 60 -6.69 -13.52 2.04
C ARG A 60 -6.45 -12.01 2.00
N PHE A 61 -6.12 -11.49 0.82
CA PHE A 61 -5.85 -10.08 0.61
C PHE A 61 -7.06 -9.25 1.02
N THR A 62 -8.24 -9.58 0.47
CA THR A 62 -9.48 -8.87 0.73
C THR A 62 -9.86 -8.93 2.21
N LYS A 63 -9.71 -10.10 2.85
CA LYS A 63 -9.99 -10.27 4.28
C LYS A 63 -9.12 -9.38 5.17
N VAL A 64 -7.81 -9.38 4.93
CA VAL A 64 -6.86 -8.57 5.71
C VAL A 64 -7.15 -7.08 5.51
N MET A 65 -7.29 -6.63 4.26
CA MET A 65 -7.53 -5.22 3.96
C MET A 65 -8.85 -4.73 4.54
N ASN A 66 -9.91 -5.53 4.49
CA ASN A 66 -11.20 -5.18 5.09
C ASN A 66 -11.13 -4.99 6.61
N ILE A 67 -10.41 -5.88 7.31
CA ILE A 67 -10.24 -5.75 8.76
C ILE A 67 -9.52 -4.43 9.06
N ILE A 68 -8.40 -4.17 8.38
CA ILE A 68 -7.64 -2.93 8.57
C ILE A 68 -8.48 -1.69 8.27
N CYS A 69 -9.19 -1.66 7.14
CA CYS A 69 -10.04 -0.52 6.79
C CYS A 69 -11.17 -0.31 7.81
N LYS A 70 -11.83 -1.39 8.27
CA LYS A 70 -12.85 -1.30 9.32
C LYS A 70 -12.27 -0.79 10.63
N THR A 71 -11.13 -1.31 11.07
CA THR A 71 -10.42 -0.85 12.27
C THR A 71 -10.13 0.65 12.19
N LEU A 72 -9.65 1.15 11.04
CA LEU A 72 -9.41 2.59 10.86
C LEU A 72 -10.70 3.42 10.92
N LEU A 73 -11.77 2.98 10.24
CA LEU A 73 -13.04 3.72 10.19
C LEU A 73 -13.78 3.76 11.53
N ASN A 74 -13.74 2.67 12.29
CA ASN A 74 -14.40 2.57 13.59
C ASN A 74 -13.93 3.67 14.57
N ASP A 75 -12.68 4.10 14.45
CA ASP A 75 -12.08 5.17 15.24
C ASP A 75 -11.90 6.49 14.48
N LYS A 76 -12.69 6.70 13.41
CA LYS A 76 -12.70 7.94 12.62
C LYS A 76 -11.32 8.31 12.07
N VAL A 77 -10.51 7.30 11.72
CA VAL A 77 -9.26 7.50 10.99
C VAL A 77 -9.60 7.46 9.50
N ASP A 78 -9.51 8.62 8.86
CA ASP A 78 -9.62 8.71 7.41
C ASP A 78 -8.46 7.95 6.77
N TYR A 79 -8.72 7.18 5.72
CA TYR A 79 -7.64 6.52 4.98
C TYR A 79 -7.70 6.74 3.48
N TYR A 80 -6.51 6.80 2.91
CA TYR A 80 -6.25 6.86 1.48
C TYR A 80 -5.50 5.61 1.07
N TRP A 81 -6.06 4.82 0.17
CA TRP A 81 -5.34 3.69 -0.40
C TRP A 81 -4.66 4.14 -1.69
N THR A 82 -3.44 3.65 -1.93
CA THR A 82 -2.75 3.84 -3.18
C THR A 82 -1.87 2.63 -3.55
N HIS A 83 -1.29 2.68 -4.74
CA HIS A 83 -0.35 1.69 -5.26
C HIS A 83 1.01 2.36 -5.58
N TYR A 84 2.11 1.63 -5.42
CA TYR A 84 3.47 2.17 -5.65
C TYR A 84 3.76 2.50 -7.13
N ILE A 85 3.03 1.88 -8.06
CA ILE A 85 2.99 2.20 -9.50
C ILE A 85 1.56 2.59 -9.86
N LYS A 86 1.36 3.65 -10.66
CA LYS A 86 0.01 4.15 -10.97
C LYS A 86 -0.65 3.55 -12.22
N HIS A 87 0.00 2.63 -12.92
CA HIS A 87 -0.57 1.92 -14.07
C HIS A 87 -0.52 0.41 -13.88
N HIS A 88 -1.56 -0.27 -14.36
CA HIS A 88 -1.61 -1.73 -14.32
C HIS A 88 -0.46 -2.34 -15.15
N THR A 89 0.06 -3.50 -14.72
CA THR A 89 1.17 -4.21 -15.39
C THR A 89 0.75 -5.60 -15.90
N ASN A 90 -0.50 -5.78 -16.34
CA ASN A 90 -1.08 -7.11 -16.63
C ASN A 90 -0.32 -7.90 -17.70
N ASP A 91 0.35 -7.21 -18.62
CA ASP A 91 1.01 -7.83 -19.78
C ASP A 91 2.50 -8.11 -19.58
N VAL A 92 3.02 -7.95 -18.36
CA VAL A 92 4.45 -8.11 -18.08
C VAL A 92 4.68 -9.38 -17.23
N PRO A 93 5.12 -10.52 -17.81
CA PRO A 93 5.24 -11.82 -17.14
C PRO A 93 6.00 -11.85 -15.78
N ASN A 94 5.40 -12.53 -14.83
CA ASN A 94 5.38 -12.22 -13.39
C ASN A 94 6.63 -12.46 -12.50
N LYS A 95 7.87 -12.65 -13.00
CA LYS A 95 9.01 -12.95 -12.09
C LYS A 95 10.37 -12.30 -12.36
N LYS A 96 10.87 -12.26 -13.60
CA LYS A 96 12.11 -11.51 -13.94
C LYS A 96 11.86 -10.03 -14.19
N ILE A 97 10.61 -9.70 -14.49
CA ILE A 97 10.14 -8.37 -14.79
C ILE A 97 10.03 -7.50 -13.54
N ASN A 98 9.68 -8.02 -12.36
CA ASN A 98 9.43 -7.13 -11.21
C ASN A 98 10.68 -6.36 -10.73
N LYS A 99 11.90 -6.91 -10.88
CA LYS A 99 13.14 -6.20 -10.55
C LYS A 99 13.47 -5.12 -11.60
N LEU A 100 13.47 -5.50 -12.88
CA LEU A 100 13.70 -4.58 -14.00
C LEU A 100 12.63 -3.48 -14.10
N LEU A 101 11.37 -3.85 -13.87
CA LEU A 101 10.22 -2.94 -13.82
C LEU A 101 10.33 -1.99 -12.63
N TRP A 102 10.78 -2.47 -11.47
CA TRP A 102 11.09 -1.59 -10.34
C TRP A 102 12.20 -0.59 -10.68
N GLU A 103 13.32 -1.07 -11.22
CA GLU A 103 14.48 -0.24 -11.54
C GLU A 103 14.16 0.79 -12.64
N LYS A 104 13.38 0.41 -13.66
CA LYS A 104 13.03 1.30 -14.78
C LYS A 104 11.86 2.23 -14.48
N ILE A 105 10.81 1.74 -13.81
CA ILE A 105 9.51 2.41 -13.71
C ILE A 105 9.07 2.58 -12.26
N GLY A 106 9.15 1.53 -11.45
CA GLY A 106 8.65 1.54 -10.07
C GLY A 106 9.29 2.61 -9.20
N ARG A 107 10.62 2.74 -9.25
CA ARG A 107 11.36 3.78 -8.52
C ARG A 107 10.88 5.18 -8.91
N ARG A 108 10.99 5.53 -10.19
CA ARG A 108 10.65 6.87 -10.70
C ARG A 108 9.17 7.21 -10.48
N CYS A 109 8.27 6.24 -10.70
CA CYS A 109 6.84 6.42 -10.49
C CYS A 109 6.53 6.64 -9.00
N SER A 110 7.18 5.89 -8.12
CA SER A 110 7.02 6.05 -6.68
C SER A 110 7.57 7.39 -6.18
N GLU A 111 8.76 7.81 -6.64
CA GLU A 111 9.35 9.12 -6.31
C GLU A 111 8.45 10.26 -6.78
N THR A 112 7.85 10.14 -7.97
CA THR A 112 6.96 11.18 -8.51
C THR A 112 5.63 11.27 -7.75
N TRP A 113 4.98 10.13 -7.50
CA TRP A 113 3.59 10.12 -7.07
C TRP A 113 3.39 9.86 -5.58
N ILE A 114 4.18 8.98 -4.96
CA ILE A 114 4.01 8.69 -3.53
C ILE A 114 4.39 9.91 -2.70
N GLU A 115 5.45 10.62 -3.09
CA GLU A 115 5.84 11.87 -2.43
C GLU A 115 4.72 12.92 -2.53
N ARG A 116 4.15 13.11 -3.72
CA ARG A 116 3.05 14.04 -3.94
C ARG A 116 1.80 13.64 -3.16
N GLU A 117 1.44 12.35 -3.17
CA GLU A 117 0.30 11.86 -2.38
C GLU A 117 0.52 12.08 -0.87
N ILE A 118 1.75 11.91 -0.36
CA ILE A 118 2.06 12.23 1.05
C ILE A 118 1.91 13.72 1.31
N LYS A 119 2.40 14.58 0.41
CA LYS A 119 2.29 16.04 0.53
C LYS A 119 0.84 16.51 0.55
N GLU A 120 0.02 15.98 -0.35
CA GLU A 120 -1.37 16.42 -0.54
C GLU A 120 -2.33 15.81 0.48
N TRP A 121 -2.11 14.54 0.84
CA TRP A 121 -2.96 13.85 1.81
C TRP A 121 -2.57 14.15 3.26
N GLU A 122 -1.29 14.42 3.50
CA GLU A 122 -0.68 14.67 4.81
C GLU A 122 -1.00 13.56 5.85
N PRO A 123 -0.70 12.28 5.56
CA PRO A 123 -1.00 11.20 6.49
C PRO A 123 -0.25 11.37 7.83
N ASN A 124 -0.87 10.89 8.91
CA ASN A 124 -0.18 10.65 10.18
C ASN A 124 0.48 9.27 10.20
N TYR A 125 -0.08 8.33 9.43
CA TYR A 125 0.35 6.94 9.38
C TYR A 125 0.48 6.45 7.94
N ILE A 126 1.50 5.66 7.64
CA ILE A 126 1.65 4.92 6.39
C ILE A 126 1.71 3.43 6.70
N LEU A 127 0.79 2.65 6.13
CA LEU A 127 0.77 1.19 6.22
C LEU A 127 1.27 0.61 4.90
N ILE A 128 2.37 -0.14 4.97
CA ILE A 128 3.07 -0.69 3.80
C ILE A 128 2.79 -2.19 3.70
N PHE A 129 2.32 -2.66 2.53
CA PHE A 129 2.08 -4.07 2.25
C PHE A 129 2.92 -4.57 1.08
N GLY A 130 4.03 -5.25 1.37
CA GLY A 130 4.89 -5.86 0.35
C GLY A 130 6.27 -5.21 0.18
N VAL A 131 7.06 -5.76 -0.73
CA VAL A 131 8.49 -5.41 -0.86
C VAL A 131 8.65 -4.12 -1.65
N TYR A 132 7.85 -3.90 -2.70
CA TYR A 132 7.99 -2.71 -3.55
C TYR A 132 7.46 -1.44 -2.89
N PRO A 133 6.31 -1.45 -2.19
CA PRO A 133 5.90 -0.34 -1.32
C PRO A 133 6.95 0.02 -0.26
N LEU A 134 7.62 -0.98 0.32
CA LEU A 134 8.72 -0.75 1.27
C LEU A 134 9.89 -0.03 0.60
N LYS A 135 10.29 -0.46 -0.60
CA LYS A 135 11.35 0.21 -1.36
C LYS A 135 10.97 1.64 -1.75
N ALA A 136 9.72 1.88 -2.13
CA ALA A 136 9.21 3.21 -2.45
C ALA A 136 9.35 4.17 -1.27
N ILE A 137 8.92 3.76 -0.09
CA ILE A 137 9.03 4.60 1.11
C ILE A 137 10.47 4.75 1.60
N ARG A 138 11.31 3.72 1.43
CA ARG A 138 12.75 3.80 1.77
C ARG A 138 13.52 4.81 0.93
N ASN A 139 13.08 5.07 -0.31
CA ASN A 139 13.70 6.08 -1.16
C ASN A 139 13.37 7.51 -0.69
N LEU A 140 12.35 7.68 0.16
CA LEU A 140 12.09 8.92 0.86
C LEU A 140 12.99 8.99 2.11
N LYS A 141 13.14 10.18 2.73
CA LYS A 141 13.94 10.44 3.95
C LYS A 141 13.39 9.73 5.21
N SER A 142 13.33 8.40 5.17
CA SER A 142 12.81 7.53 6.23
C SER A 142 13.93 6.93 7.09
N ASN A 143 13.65 6.62 8.35
CA ASN A 143 14.59 5.97 9.26
C ASN A 143 14.53 4.43 9.20
N ILE A 144 13.90 3.85 8.16
CA ILE A 144 13.74 2.41 8.05
C ILE A 144 15.12 1.77 7.80
N PRO A 145 15.61 0.86 8.66
CA PRO A 145 16.93 0.26 8.50
C PRO A 145 16.97 -0.59 7.23
N ASN A 146 18.17 -0.81 6.66
CA ASN A 146 18.38 -1.62 5.46
C ASN A 146 18.27 -3.14 5.74
N LYS A 147 17.11 -3.57 6.24
CA LYS A 147 16.74 -4.97 6.50
C LYS A 147 15.78 -5.50 5.43
N THR A 148 15.60 -6.81 5.36
CA THR A 148 14.57 -7.42 4.50
C THR A 148 13.16 -7.16 5.03
N LEU A 149 12.15 -7.25 4.16
CA LEU A 149 10.73 -7.16 4.57
C LEU A 149 10.40 -8.17 5.68
N THR A 150 10.97 -9.38 5.59
CA THR A 150 10.78 -10.45 6.57
C THR A 150 11.28 -10.04 7.95
N GLU A 151 12.48 -9.49 8.04
CA GLU A 151 13.07 -9.05 9.32
C GLU A 151 12.24 -7.93 9.93
N LEU A 152 11.93 -6.88 9.15
CA LEU A 152 11.14 -5.74 9.62
C LEU A 152 9.75 -6.15 10.11
N ALA A 153 9.07 -7.05 9.39
CA ALA A 153 7.75 -7.53 9.78
C ALA A 153 7.80 -8.31 11.10
N ASN A 154 8.87 -9.05 11.37
CA ASN A 154 9.03 -9.82 12.61
C ASN A 154 9.37 -8.95 13.83
N GLU A 155 9.98 -7.77 13.64
CA GLU A 155 10.27 -6.83 14.73
C GLU A 155 9.01 -6.23 15.37
N LYS A 156 7.87 -6.26 14.67
CA LYS A 156 6.56 -5.80 15.17
C LYS A 156 6.61 -4.42 15.85
N LYS A 157 7.30 -3.48 15.23
CA LYS A 157 7.39 -2.09 15.67
C LYS A 157 7.11 -1.15 14.51
N SER A 158 6.75 0.09 14.83
CA SER A 158 6.66 1.14 13.84
C SER A 158 8.01 1.81 13.56
N TYR A 159 8.09 2.49 12.42
CA TYR A 159 9.22 3.31 11.97
C TYR A 159 8.73 4.74 11.70
N GLU A 160 9.62 5.61 11.26
CA GLU A 160 9.33 7.03 11.09
C GLU A 160 9.84 7.55 9.74
N LEU A 161 9.03 8.38 9.11
CA LEU A 161 9.41 9.20 7.97
C LEU A 161 9.24 10.66 8.38
N TYR A 162 10.30 11.45 8.17
CA TYR A 162 10.25 12.89 8.35
C TYR A 162 9.99 13.52 6.98
N PHE A 163 8.85 14.19 6.84
CA PHE A 163 8.42 14.80 5.59
C PHE A 163 7.88 16.21 5.87
N ASN A 164 8.53 17.25 5.33
CA ASN A 164 8.23 18.66 5.59
C ASN A 164 8.00 18.95 7.10
N ASP A 165 8.99 18.59 7.94
CA ASP A 165 8.97 18.73 9.40
C ASP A 165 7.87 17.95 10.14
N LYS A 166 7.02 17.22 9.41
CA LYS A 166 6.03 16.32 9.96
C LYS A 166 6.61 14.93 10.13
N LYS A 167 6.42 14.38 11.33
CA LYS A 167 6.71 12.98 11.64
C LYS A 167 5.53 12.10 11.24
N ILE A 168 5.77 11.16 10.33
CA ILE A 168 4.80 10.17 9.85
C ILE A 168 5.20 8.80 10.38
N LYS A 169 4.29 8.11 11.07
CA LYS A 169 4.55 6.77 11.59
C LYS A 169 4.33 5.72 10.50
N ILE A 170 5.25 4.76 10.37
CA ILE A 170 5.24 3.73 9.34
C ILE A 170 5.02 2.36 9.98
N LEU A 171 4.05 1.61 9.47
CA LEU A 171 3.78 0.23 9.84
C LEU A 171 4.03 -0.67 8.62
N ILE A 172 4.78 -1.75 8.81
CA ILE A 172 5.27 -2.59 7.72
C ILE A 172 4.71 -4.00 7.84
N PHE A 173 4.04 -4.46 6.79
CA PHE A 173 3.38 -5.74 6.73
C PHE A 173 3.80 -6.54 5.49
N PRO A 174 3.87 -7.87 5.59
CA PRO A 174 3.99 -8.71 4.40
C PRO A 174 2.79 -8.52 3.48
N HIS A 175 2.96 -8.67 2.17
CA HIS A 175 1.81 -8.64 1.26
C HIS A 175 0.84 -9.81 1.54
N PRO A 176 -0.48 -9.61 1.70
CA PRO A 176 -1.41 -10.67 2.11
C PRO A 176 -1.83 -11.62 0.97
N SER A 177 -1.10 -11.67 -0.16
CA SER A 177 -1.39 -12.62 -1.24
C SER A 177 -1.13 -14.07 -0.83
N GLY A 178 -2.01 -14.98 -1.28
CA GLY A 178 -2.08 -16.37 -0.80
C GLY A 178 -0.87 -17.25 -1.10
N LYS A 179 0.04 -16.83 -2.00
CA LYS A 179 1.15 -17.66 -2.48
C LYS A 179 2.46 -17.48 -1.70
N SER A 180 2.56 -16.50 -0.79
CA SER A 180 3.80 -16.21 -0.06
C SER A 180 3.93 -17.02 1.24
N ARG A 181 5.08 -17.69 1.44
CA ARG A 181 5.42 -18.36 2.72
C ARG A 181 5.41 -17.37 3.88
N LEU A 182 5.90 -16.15 3.66
CA LEU A 182 5.89 -15.08 4.66
C LEU A 182 4.45 -14.67 5.02
N ALA A 183 3.57 -14.53 4.02
CA ALA A 183 2.15 -14.23 4.25
C ALA A 183 1.45 -15.36 5.03
N ASN A 184 1.75 -16.63 4.74
CA ASN A 184 1.22 -17.76 5.50
C ASN A 184 1.67 -17.74 6.97
N LYS A 185 2.94 -17.41 7.23
CA LYS A 185 3.47 -17.29 8.60
C LYS A 185 2.83 -16.14 9.35
N TYR A 186 2.66 -14.99 8.68
CA TYR A 186 2.22 -13.75 9.31
C TYR A 186 0.70 -13.68 9.52
N TYR A 187 -0.08 -14.04 8.50
CA TYR A 187 -1.55 -13.97 8.51
C TYR A 187 -2.23 -15.29 8.83
N GLY A 188 -1.49 -16.41 8.80
CA GLY A 188 -2.04 -17.74 9.00
C GLY A 188 -2.97 -18.22 7.87
N LYS A 189 -3.54 -19.42 8.09
CA LYS A 189 -4.75 -19.89 7.39
C LYS A 189 -6.04 -19.59 8.19
N LYS A 190 -5.91 -19.25 9.48
CA LYS A 190 -7.00 -18.99 10.44
C LYS A 190 -7.04 -17.50 10.84
N LEU A 191 -8.22 -16.97 11.20
CA LEU A 191 -8.46 -15.55 11.51
C LEU A 191 -7.66 -14.98 12.70
N VAL A 192 -7.25 -15.83 13.66
CA VAL A 192 -6.53 -15.46 14.90
C VAL A 192 -5.24 -14.65 14.65
N ASN A 193 -4.56 -14.87 13.53
CA ASN A 193 -3.36 -14.12 13.19
C ASN A 193 -3.65 -12.73 12.61
N ILE A 194 -4.88 -12.49 12.12
CA ILE A 194 -5.31 -11.19 11.62
C ILE A 194 -5.71 -10.27 12.79
N GLU A 195 -6.34 -10.81 13.85
CA GLU A 195 -6.65 -10.07 15.09
C GLU A 195 -5.39 -9.49 15.75
N LYS A 196 -4.25 -10.20 15.67
CA LYS A 196 -2.96 -9.69 16.15
C LYS A 196 -2.49 -8.44 15.38
N ILE A 197 -2.83 -8.34 14.09
CA ILE A 197 -2.48 -7.20 13.24
C ILE A 197 -3.39 -6.03 13.55
N GLU A 198 -4.68 -6.30 13.72
CA GLU A 198 -5.62 -5.30 14.21
C GLU A 198 -5.15 -4.72 15.54
N ASN A 199 -4.83 -5.55 16.54
CA ASN A 199 -4.35 -5.08 17.84
C ASN A 199 -3.04 -4.30 17.74
N PHE A 200 -2.12 -4.70 16.87
CA PHE A 200 -0.91 -3.94 16.61
C PHE A 200 -1.20 -2.56 16.03
N ILE A 201 -2.07 -2.48 15.01
CA ILE A 201 -2.52 -1.21 14.43
C ILE A 201 -3.21 -0.35 15.50
N LYS A 202 -4.06 -0.95 16.33
CA LYS A 202 -4.74 -0.26 17.43
C LYS A 202 -3.77 0.35 18.43
N GLY A 203 -2.75 -0.41 18.85
CA GLY A 203 -1.70 0.07 19.75
C GLY A 203 -0.85 1.19 19.13
N GLU A 204 -0.46 1.05 17.85
CA GLU A 204 0.42 2.01 17.19
C GLU A 204 -0.27 3.31 16.79
N ILE A 205 -1.55 3.25 16.41
CA ILE A 205 -2.39 4.39 16.02
C ILE A 205 -3.11 4.98 17.25
N ASN A 206 -3.12 4.28 18.39
CA ASN A 206 -3.84 4.64 19.61
C ASN A 206 -5.34 4.85 19.35
N ILE A 207 -6.00 3.76 18.94
CA ILE A 207 -7.43 3.67 18.60
C ILE A 207 -8.06 2.50 19.39
N LYS A 208 -9.39 2.55 19.64
CA LYS A 208 -10.06 1.69 20.64
C LYS A 208 -10.45 0.31 20.13
#